data_AF-A0A7K0R518-F1
#
_entry.id   AF-A0A7K0R518-F1
#
_cell.length_a   1.000
_cell.length_b   1.000
_cell.length_c   1.000
_cell.angle_alpha   90.00
_cell.angle_beta   90.00
_cell.angle_gamma   90.00
#
_symmetry.space_group_name_H-M   'P 1'
#
loop_
_entity.id
_entity.type
_entity.pdbx_description
1 polymer ?
#
loop_
_entity_poly.entity_id
_entity_poly.type
_entity_poly.pdbx_seq_one_letter_code
_entity_poly.pdbx_strand_id
1 'polypeptide(L)'
;MSITDTTQSLERVLGGKSAGALKKAFGLTTVGELLRHYPRRYVARGELTDMRTLNDGDAVTILAEVVSVTSRPMQQRRGTLVEVVISDGNDKLSLTFFNQRWREGMFRTGRRGLFAGEVSSYRGKRQLSHPTFEFFPEDVDEDPERIAMFAGAFIPVYPATAAVSSLQIARALGVVLDTLGELPEPLPAELRADMGLIDVKSALLAIHRPTTQEDIDNSRRRLKFEEAFLLQTLLAQRRAEIAHLPARARVERDGPLVREFEANLPFSLTAGQLAVGAEIAEDLAGDHPMHRLLQGDVGSGKTLVALKAMLSVVDSGGQAALLAPTEVLAAQHFRSITALLGAMAHGGMLGGHDRGTQVALVTGSVKAAQRRKDLLNIISGDAGIVVGTHALLTETVQFRDLGLVVVDEQHRFGVEQRAALAAKAVDGTRPHVLVMTATPIPRTVAMTVFGDLDISTLEGLPEGRAGVITHVVPMKEKPAHVDRAWQRVREEVAAGHRVFVVCPRIGDDGGDEDLLELEIEDEAESKRPLTSVIETAEYLTAGPLAGLRIGILHGRMSAEDKEAAMAAFANIEADPGIDVLVSTTVIEV
;
A
#
# COMPACT_ATOMS: atom_id res chain seq x y z
N MET A 1 5.67 33.89 -23.83
CA MET A 1 4.26 33.47 -23.74
C MET A 1 4.01 33.12 -22.29
N SER A 2 3.07 33.76 -21.61
CA SER A 2 2.85 33.51 -20.18
C SER A 2 2.08 32.20 -20.00
N ILE A 3 2.59 31.31 -19.13
CA ILE A 3 1.94 30.04 -18.80
C ILE A 3 0.93 30.29 -17.68
N THR A 4 -0.35 30.30 -18.02
CA THR A 4 -1.46 30.44 -17.05
C THR A 4 -2.24 29.13 -16.88
N ASP A 5 -1.92 28.11 -17.68
CA ASP A 5 -2.59 26.81 -17.69
C ASP A 5 -1.56 25.69 -17.51
N THR A 6 -1.68 24.98 -16.39
CA THR A 6 -0.79 23.88 -16.02
C THR A 6 -1.01 22.63 -16.88
N THR A 7 -2.10 22.53 -17.65
CA THR A 7 -2.36 21.41 -18.56
C THR A 7 -1.61 21.53 -19.90
N GLN A 8 -0.94 22.67 -20.13
CA GLN A 8 -0.17 22.88 -21.35
C GLN A 8 0.93 21.82 -21.53
N SER A 9 1.10 21.34 -22.76
CA SER A 9 2.12 20.33 -23.10
C SER A 9 3.55 20.85 -22.90
N LEU A 10 4.39 20.03 -22.26
CA LEU A 10 5.83 20.29 -22.08
C LEU A 10 6.57 20.39 -23.41
N GLU A 11 6.17 19.62 -24.43
CA GLU A 11 6.82 19.65 -25.74
C GLU A 11 6.73 21.02 -26.40
N ARG A 12 5.62 21.73 -26.19
CA ARG A 12 5.43 23.09 -26.69
C ARG A 12 6.30 24.12 -25.97
N VAL A 13 6.61 23.89 -24.69
CA VAL A 13 7.32 24.85 -23.84
C VAL A 13 8.85 24.62 -23.86
N LEU A 14 9.28 23.35 -23.80
CA LEU A 14 10.68 22.96 -23.67
C LEU A 14 11.30 22.41 -24.97
N GLY A 15 10.46 22.15 -25.98
CA GLY A 15 10.85 21.44 -27.21
C GLY A 15 10.89 19.92 -27.04
N GLY A 16 10.74 19.20 -28.16
CA GLY A 16 10.55 17.75 -28.17
C GLY A 16 11.69 16.91 -27.59
N LYS A 17 12.95 17.41 -27.63
CA LYS A 17 14.10 16.67 -27.08
C LYS A 17 14.07 16.61 -25.55
N SER A 18 13.88 17.75 -24.89
CA SER A 18 13.84 17.83 -23.42
C SER A 18 12.56 17.21 -22.87
N ALA A 19 11.41 17.50 -23.49
CA ALA A 19 10.13 16.92 -23.11
C ALA A 19 10.10 15.39 -23.30
N GLY A 20 10.68 14.87 -24.39
CA GLY A 20 10.75 13.43 -24.64
C GLY A 20 11.59 12.67 -23.60
N ALA A 21 12.68 13.29 -23.11
CA ALA A 21 13.50 12.72 -22.05
C ALA A 21 12.75 12.65 -20.71
N LEU A 22 12.06 13.74 -20.32
CA LEU A 22 11.25 13.80 -19.11
C LEU A 22 10.08 12.81 -19.15
N LYS A 23 9.38 12.71 -20.29
CA LYS A 23 8.31 11.74 -20.51
C LYS A 23 8.78 10.30 -20.37
N LYS A 24 9.93 9.96 -20.97
CA LYS A 24 10.48 8.59 -20.90
C LYS A 24 10.96 8.22 -19.49
N ALA A 25 11.53 9.18 -18.76
CA ALA A 25 12.10 8.93 -17.44
C ALA A 25 11.05 8.93 -16.31
N PHE A 26 10.03 9.80 -16.40
CA PHE A 26 9.13 10.08 -15.28
C PHE A 26 7.64 10.13 -15.68
N GLY A 27 7.31 9.89 -16.95
CA GLY A 27 5.94 10.01 -17.45
C GLY A 27 5.44 11.46 -17.58
N LEU A 28 6.27 12.48 -17.34
CA LEU A 28 5.86 13.89 -17.35
C LEU A 28 5.58 14.38 -18.78
N THR A 29 4.38 14.89 -19.00
CA THR A 29 3.83 15.38 -20.26
C THR A 29 3.31 16.82 -20.18
N THR A 30 2.87 17.29 -19.01
CA THR A 30 2.29 18.62 -18.81
C THR A 30 3.16 19.54 -17.94
N VAL A 31 2.97 20.85 -18.06
CA VAL A 31 3.67 21.84 -17.25
C VAL A 31 3.39 21.66 -15.75
N GLY A 32 2.14 21.34 -15.39
CA GLY A 32 1.72 21.08 -14.03
C GLY A 32 2.43 19.88 -13.42
N GLU A 33 2.59 18.80 -14.17
CA GLU A 33 3.34 17.62 -13.74
C GLU A 33 4.80 17.98 -13.44
N LEU A 34 5.45 18.76 -14.31
CA LEU A 34 6.83 19.20 -14.06
C LEU A 34 6.93 20.14 -12.84
N LEU A 35 6.01 21.09 -12.68
CA LEU A 35 5.94 21.99 -11.51
C LEU A 35 5.65 21.25 -10.20
N ARG A 36 5.12 20.02 -10.26
CA ARG A 36 4.91 19.17 -9.09
C ARG A 36 6.01 18.12 -8.90
N HIS A 37 7.03 18.12 -9.75
CA HIS A 37 8.24 17.32 -9.55
C HIS A 37 9.16 18.00 -8.53
N TYR A 38 8.78 17.91 -7.26
CA TYR A 38 9.40 18.68 -6.18
C TYR A 38 10.85 18.24 -5.87
N PRO A 39 11.69 19.14 -5.34
CA PRO A 39 13.02 18.78 -4.85
C PRO A 39 12.93 17.79 -3.66
N ARG A 40 13.74 16.72 -3.70
CA ARG A 40 13.91 15.78 -2.58
C ARG A 40 14.63 16.44 -1.41
N ARG A 41 15.59 17.31 -1.70
CA ARG A 41 16.34 18.08 -0.71
C ARG A 41 16.88 19.39 -1.30
N TYR A 42 17.40 20.24 -0.42
CA TYR A 42 18.07 21.50 -0.77
C TYR A 42 19.50 21.46 -0.24
N VAL A 43 20.43 22.02 -1.00
CA VAL A 43 21.83 22.18 -0.59
C VAL A 43 22.10 23.66 -0.38
N ALA A 44 22.55 24.04 0.82
CA ALA A 44 22.93 25.40 1.11
C ALA A 44 24.21 25.78 0.32
N ARG A 45 24.18 26.91 -0.36
CA ARG A 45 25.30 27.44 -1.12
C ARG A 45 26.41 27.87 -0.15
N GLY A 46 27.37 26.98 0.07
CA GLY A 46 28.52 27.22 0.96
C GLY A 46 28.91 26.01 1.81
N GLU A 47 28.03 25.02 1.94
CA GLU A 47 28.29 23.81 2.72
C GLU A 47 28.51 22.61 1.79
N LEU A 48 29.64 21.91 1.97
CA LEU A 48 29.95 20.72 1.18
C LEU A 48 29.10 19.53 1.67
N THR A 49 28.73 18.62 0.76
CA THR A 49 27.90 17.46 1.12
C THR A 49 28.74 16.42 1.88
N ASP A 50 28.31 16.01 3.07
CA ASP A 50 29.00 14.96 3.85
C ASP A 50 29.03 13.63 3.08
N MET A 51 30.22 13.20 2.65
CA MET A 51 30.39 12.00 1.83
C MET A 51 30.42 10.70 2.66
N ARG A 52 30.46 10.78 3.99
CA ARG A 52 30.53 9.61 4.88
C ARG A 52 29.25 8.80 4.92
N THR A 53 28.13 9.46 4.70
CA THR A 53 26.79 8.84 4.76
C THR A 53 26.41 8.14 3.46
N LEU A 54 27.22 8.27 2.41
CA LEU A 54 26.96 7.65 1.12
C LEU A 54 27.25 6.15 1.20
N ASN A 55 26.45 5.31 0.55
CA ASN A 55 26.67 3.88 0.37
C ASN A 55 27.05 3.56 -1.08
N ASP A 56 27.64 2.38 -1.32
CA ASP A 56 27.88 1.89 -2.68
C ASP A 56 26.54 1.50 -3.34
N GLY A 57 26.32 1.95 -4.56
CA GLY A 57 25.06 1.81 -5.31
C GLY A 57 24.21 3.09 -5.33
N ASP A 58 24.52 4.08 -4.49
CA ASP A 58 23.71 5.29 -4.39
C ASP A 58 23.86 6.21 -5.61
N ALA A 59 22.75 6.56 -6.27
CA ALA A 59 22.72 7.64 -7.25
C ALA A 59 22.63 9.00 -6.52
N VAL A 60 23.73 9.74 -6.48
CA VAL A 60 23.85 10.97 -5.67
C VAL A 60 24.21 12.19 -6.50
N THR A 61 23.90 13.38 -5.95
CA THR A 61 24.37 14.68 -6.45
C THR A 61 25.05 15.42 -5.29
N ILE A 62 26.36 15.60 -5.32
CA ILE A 62 27.13 16.15 -4.20
C ILE A 62 27.76 17.48 -4.57
N LEU A 63 27.73 18.41 -3.61
CA LEU A 63 28.50 19.64 -3.70
C LEU A 63 29.91 19.37 -3.16
N ALA A 64 30.91 19.47 -4.03
CA ALA A 64 32.29 19.17 -3.70
C ALA A 64 33.27 20.16 -4.35
N GLU A 65 34.52 20.12 -3.90
CA GLU A 65 35.63 20.86 -4.48
C GLU A 65 36.61 19.91 -5.17
N VAL A 66 37.13 20.30 -6.34
CA VAL A 66 38.16 19.53 -7.04
C VAL A 66 39.50 19.70 -6.31
N VAL A 67 40.08 18.61 -5.83
CA VAL A 67 41.34 18.62 -5.07
C VAL A 67 42.53 18.24 -5.96
N SER A 68 42.35 17.28 -6.88
CA SER A 68 43.42 16.88 -7.79
C SER A 68 42.89 16.39 -9.12
N VAL A 69 43.63 16.67 -10.19
CA VAL A 69 43.35 16.15 -11.53
C VAL A 69 44.63 15.51 -12.04
N THR A 70 44.54 14.25 -12.47
CA THR A 70 45.67 13.50 -13.01
C THR A 70 45.30 12.87 -14.34
N SER A 71 46.18 13.01 -15.32
CA SER A 71 46.00 12.47 -16.66
C SER A 71 47.16 11.52 -16.95
N ARG A 72 46.86 10.24 -17.22
CA ARG A 72 47.88 9.23 -17.50
C ARG A 72 47.52 8.34 -18.70
N PRO A 73 48.51 7.87 -19.48
CA PRO A 73 48.27 6.87 -20.50
C PRO A 73 47.86 5.53 -19.85
N MET A 74 46.92 4.81 -20.45
CA MET A 74 46.50 3.50 -19.97
C MET A 74 47.58 2.45 -20.26
N GLN A 75 47.91 1.61 -19.26
CA GLN A 75 48.99 0.62 -19.38
C GLN A 75 48.62 -0.62 -20.20
N GLN A 76 47.36 -1.05 -20.18
CA GLN A 76 46.91 -2.31 -20.81
C GLN A 76 46.10 -2.12 -22.09
N ARG A 77 45.73 -0.88 -22.45
CA ARG A 77 44.95 -0.55 -23.66
C ARG A 77 45.41 0.79 -24.21
N ARG A 78 45.29 1.02 -25.52
CA ARG A 78 45.52 2.35 -26.13
C ARG A 78 44.48 3.33 -25.60
N GLY A 79 44.91 4.41 -24.96
CA GLY A 79 44.01 5.41 -24.40
C GLY A 79 44.61 6.29 -23.31
N THR A 80 43.82 7.27 -22.85
CA THR A 80 44.16 8.17 -21.73
C THR A 80 43.12 8.06 -20.63
N LEU A 81 43.58 8.02 -19.38
CA LEU A 81 42.73 8.00 -18.18
C LEU A 81 42.88 9.34 -17.47
N VAL A 82 41.77 10.08 -17.34
CA VAL A 82 41.70 11.27 -16.51
C VAL A 82 41.01 10.88 -15.20
N GLU A 83 41.73 11.01 -14.09
CA GLU A 83 41.27 10.77 -12.74
C GLU A 83 41.17 12.11 -12.03
N VAL A 84 39.95 12.50 -11.64
CA VAL A 84 39.68 13.71 -10.85
C VAL A 84 39.30 13.26 -9.45
N VAL A 85 39.87 13.88 -8.42
CA VAL A 85 39.48 13.65 -7.02
C VAL A 85 38.75 14.88 -6.52
N ILE A 86 37.54 14.67 -6.02
CA ILE A 86 36.71 15.68 -5.38
C ILE A 86 36.64 15.41 -3.88
N SER A 87 36.45 16.46 -3.08
CA SER A 87 36.37 16.38 -1.63
C SER A 87 35.32 17.32 -1.05
N ASP A 88 34.76 16.92 0.09
CA ASP A 88 33.90 17.73 0.95
C ASP A 88 34.69 18.40 2.10
N GLY A 89 36.02 18.31 2.08
CA GLY A 89 36.92 18.76 3.14
C GLY A 89 37.38 17.65 4.10
N ASN A 90 36.63 16.56 4.21
CA ASN A 90 36.97 15.42 5.09
C ASN A 90 37.28 14.15 4.28
N ASP A 91 36.42 13.81 3.33
CA ASP A 91 36.46 12.60 2.54
C ASP A 91 36.69 12.89 1.06
N LYS A 92 37.00 11.84 0.28
CA LYS A 92 37.39 11.95 -1.13
C LYS A 92 36.67 10.91 -1.98
N LEU A 93 36.19 11.37 -3.14
CA LEU A 93 35.64 10.52 -4.20
C LEU A 93 36.42 10.73 -5.49
N SER A 94 36.68 9.66 -6.24
CA SER A 94 37.29 9.77 -7.57
C SER A 94 36.25 9.75 -8.69
N LEU A 95 36.51 10.52 -9.74
CA LEU A 95 35.78 10.54 -11.00
C LEU A 95 36.76 10.05 -12.06
N THR A 96 36.38 9.02 -12.80
CA THR A 96 37.25 8.41 -13.80
C THR A 96 36.68 8.59 -15.20
N PHE A 97 37.45 9.21 -16.09
CA PHE A 97 37.08 9.42 -17.49
C PHE A 97 38.06 8.72 -18.43
N PHE A 98 37.53 7.80 -19.24
CA PHE A 98 38.30 7.06 -20.23
C PHE A 98 38.30 7.81 -21.57
N ASN A 99 39.48 7.99 -22.16
CA ASN A 99 39.73 8.62 -23.48
C ASN A 99 39.23 10.06 -23.63
N GLN A 100 39.14 10.81 -22.53
CA GLN A 100 38.60 12.17 -22.51
C GLN A 100 39.60 13.17 -21.93
N ARG A 101 40.81 13.23 -22.51
CA ARG A 101 41.89 14.13 -22.07
C ARG A 101 41.48 15.61 -22.03
N TRP A 102 40.57 16.04 -22.90
CA TRP A 102 40.05 17.41 -22.92
C TRP A 102 39.42 17.86 -21.60
N ARG A 103 38.94 16.92 -20.76
CA ARG A 103 38.39 17.24 -19.44
C ARG A 103 39.45 17.75 -18.47
N GLU A 104 40.72 17.41 -18.67
CA GLU A 104 41.83 17.88 -17.83
C GLU A 104 41.87 19.42 -17.72
N GLY A 105 41.51 20.15 -18.79
CA GLY A 105 41.45 21.61 -18.76
C GLY A 105 40.21 22.21 -18.10
N MET A 106 39.14 21.41 -17.91
CA MET A 106 37.88 21.86 -17.31
C MET A 106 37.89 21.76 -15.78
N PHE A 107 38.49 20.70 -15.26
CA PHE A 107 38.63 20.46 -13.84
C PHE A 107 39.91 21.16 -13.36
N ARG A 108 39.76 22.26 -12.62
CA ARG A 108 40.88 22.97 -11.99
C ARG A 108 40.82 22.73 -10.50
N THR A 109 41.97 22.52 -9.86
CA THR A 109 42.04 22.41 -8.40
C THR A 109 41.48 23.68 -7.76
N GLY A 110 40.67 23.52 -6.69
CA GLY A 110 39.97 24.61 -6.01
C GLY A 110 38.58 24.91 -6.58
N ARG A 111 38.25 24.38 -7.77
CA ARG A 111 36.96 24.65 -8.42
C ARG A 111 35.84 23.86 -7.74
N ARG A 112 34.75 24.55 -7.40
CA ARG A 112 33.56 23.96 -6.78
C ARG A 112 32.47 23.71 -7.81
N GLY A 113 31.71 22.64 -7.58
CA GLY A 113 30.60 22.29 -8.46
C GLY A 113 29.73 21.19 -7.89
N LEU A 114 28.61 20.96 -8.54
CA LEU A 114 27.80 19.78 -8.32
C LEU A 114 28.33 18.63 -9.16
N PHE A 115 28.49 17.47 -8.53
CA PHE A 115 28.88 16.22 -9.16
C PHE A 115 27.79 15.19 -8.93
N ALA A 116 27.26 14.60 -9.99
CA ALA A 116 26.22 13.59 -9.90
C ALA A 116 26.61 12.29 -10.59
N GLY A 117 26.31 11.15 -9.97
CA GLY A 117 26.66 9.83 -10.47
C GLY A 117 26.31 8.75 -9.46
N GLU A 118 26.61 7.50 -9.80
CA GLU A 118 26.40 6.36 -8.91
C GLU A 118 27.67 6.07 -8.11
N VAL A 119 27.57 6.05 -6.79
CA VAL A 119 28.69 5.72 -5.92
C VAL A 119 29.05 4.25 -6.09
N SER A 120 30.32 3.95 -6.34
CA SER A 120 30.82 2.58 -6.47
C SER A 120 32.22 2.47 -5.88
N SER A 121 32.63 1.27 -5.51
CA SER A 121 34.00 1.01 -5.07
C SER A 121 34.77 0.20 -6.11
N TYR A 122 35.94 0.70 -6.51
CA TYR A 122 36.88 -0.03 -7.36
C TYR A 122 38.24 -0.14 -6.70
N ARG A 123 38.70 -1.37 -6.45
CA ARG A 123 39.97 -1.67 -5.76
C ARG A 123 40.10 -0.96 -4.40
N GLY A 124 39.00 -0.92 -3.63
CA GLY A 124 38.95 -0.29 -2.32
C GLY A 124 38.94 1.25 -2.32
N LYS A 125 38.82 1.88 -3.49
CA LYS A 125 38.61 3.33 -3.61
C LYS A 125 37.19 3.63 -4.05
N ARG A 126 36.53 4.53 -3.32
CA ARG A 126 35.20 5.02 -3.67
C ARG A 126 35.30 5.99 -4.85
N GLN A 127 34.42 5.80 -5.82
CA GLN A 127 34.35 6.56 -7.05
C GLN A 127 32.89 6.84 -7.42
N LEU A 128 32.67 7.91 -8.17
CA LEU A 128 31.40 8.13 -8.85
C LEU A 128 31.49 7.58 -10.27
N SER A 129 30.67 6.57 -10.55
CA SER A 129 30.49 5.99 -11.88
C SER A 129 29.53 6.87 -12.69
N HIS A 130 29.73 6.90 -14.01
CA HIS A 130 29.01 7.77 -14.94
C HIS A 130 28.87 9.24 -14.50
N PRO A 131 29.94 9.91 -14.06
CA PRO A 131 29.80 11.21 -13.42
C PRO A 131 29.43 12.30 -14.42
N THR A 132 28.36 13.01 -14.09
CA THR A 132 27.97 14.30 -14.64
C THR A 132 28.36 15.39 -13.66
N PHE A 133 28.69 16.58 -14.16
CA PHE A 133 29.12 17.67 -13.30
C PHE A 133 28.72 19.01 -13.89
N GLU A 134 28.53 19.98 -13.01
CA GLU A 134 28.38 21.38 -13.38
C GLU A 134 29.06 22.25 -12.34
N PHE A 135 29.99 23.07 -12.82
CA PHE A 135 30.76 23.97 -11.97
C PHE A 135 29.95 25.21 -11.67
N PHE A 136 30.19 25.77 -10.49
CA PHE A 136 29.71 27.12 -10.23
C PHE A 136 30.43 28.12 -11.13
N PRO A 137 29.73 29.15 -11.62
CA PRO A 137 30.35 30.21 -12.38
C PRO A 137 31.36 30.95 -11.50
N GLU A 138 32.58 31.13 -12.01
CA GLU A 138 33.66 31.84 -11.30
C GLU A 138 33.68 33.33 -11.65
N ASP A 139 33.17 33.70 -12.84
CA ASP A 139 33.13 35.07 -13.36
C ASP A 139 31.72 35.52 -13.75
N VAL A 140 31.49 36.84 -13.75
CA VAL A 140 30.20 37.47 -14.12
C VAL A 140 29.91 37.38 -15.63
N ASP A 141 30.94 37.11 -16.43
CA ASP A 141 30.84 36.93 -17.90
C ASP A 141 30.45 35.50 -18.31
N GLU A 142 30.24 34.59 -17.35
CA GLU A 142 29.71 33.26 -17.63
C GLU A 142 28.22 33.28 -18.00
N ASP A 143 27.76 32.20 -18.62
CA ASP A 143 26.39 31.97 -19.08
C ASP A 143 25.33 32.44 -18.05
N PRO A 144 24.53 33.50 -18.36
CA PRO A 144 23.58 34.08 -17.43
C PRO A 144 22.56 33.09 -16.86
N GLU A 145 22.19 32.05 -17.62
CA GLU A 145 21.27 31.01 -17.16
C GLU A 145 21.90 30.16 -16.04
N ARG A 146 23.20 29.85 -16.15
CA ARG A 146 23.95 29.14 -15.09
C ARG A 146 24.14 30.02 -13.87
N ILE A 147 24.43 31.31 -14.05
CA ILE A 147 24.53 32.26 -12.95
C ILE A 147 23.21 32.32 -12.18
N ALA A 148 22.08 32.47 -12.86
CA ALA A 148 20.76 32.50 -12.23
C ALA A 148 20.43 31.18 -11.50
N MET A 149 20.76 30.03 -12.10
CA MET A 149 20.51 28.72 -11.52
C MET A 149 21.29 28.47 -10.21
N PHE A 150 22.50 29.01 -10.10
CA PHE A 150 23.35 28.87 -8.91
C PHE A 150 23.43 30.14 -8.04
N ALA A 151 22.65 31.18 -8.36
CA ALA A 151 22.62 32.42 -7.60
C ALA A 151 21.92 32.26 -6.24
N GLY A 152 20.95 31.33 -6.14
CA GLY A 152 20.17 31.11 -4.94
C GLY A 152 20.99 30.64 -3.74
N ALA A 153 20.54 31.00 -2.53
CA ALA A 153 21.13 30.53 -1.27
C ALA A 153 20.95 29.02 -1.09
N PHE A 154 19.92 28.44 -1.70
CA PHE A 154 19.59 27.02 -1.64
C PHE A 154 19.46 26.46 -3.06
N ILE A 155 20.16 25.36 -3.31
CA ILE A 155 20.14 24.66 -4.60
C ILE A 155 19.22 23.44 -4.47
N PRO A 156 18.11 23.38 -5.23
CA PRO A 156 17.20 22.23 -5.20
C PRO A 156 17.82 21.01 -5.87
N VAL A 157 17.66 19.84 -5.23
CA VAL A 157 18.07 18.54 -5.76
C VAL A 157 16.82 17.68 -5.98
N TYR A 158 16.56 17.35 -7.25
CA TYR A 158 15.38 16.64 -7.71
C TYR A 158 15.61 15.13 -7.77
N PRO A 159 14.54 14.31 -7.61
CA PRO A 159 14.56 12.90 -8.02
C PRO A 159 15.01 12.81 -9.48
N ALA A 160 16.08 12.04 -9.72
CA ALA A 160 16.77 11.95 -11.00
C ALA A 160 16.88 10.49 -11.44
N THR A 161 17.10 10.26 -12.74
CA THR A 161 17.41 8.94 -13.30
C THR A 161 18.77 8.98 -14.00
N ALA A 162 19.30 7.80 -14.39
CA ALA A 162 20.51 7.74 -15.19
C ALA A 162 20.40 8.50 -16.54
N ALA A 163 19.17 8.67 -17.05
CA ALA A 163 18.90 9.36 -18.31
C ALA A 163 18.66 10.87 -18.13
N VAL A 164 18.10 11.29 -16.98
CA VAL A 164 17.73 12.68 -16.71
C VAL A 164 18.24 13.10 -15.33
N SER A 165 19.22 14.00 -15.31
CA SER A 165 19.82 14.49 -14.08
C SER A 165 18.96 15.56 -13.40
N SER A 166 19.15 15.72 -12.08
CA SER A 166 18.53 16.79 -11.27
C SER A 166 18.72 18.17 -11.89
N LEU A 167 19.85 18.36 -12.56
CA LEU A 167 20.25 19.59 -13.20
C LEU A 167 19.44 19.89 -14.47
N GLN A 168 19.22 18.86 -15.29
CA GLN A 168 18.37 18.98 -16.48
C GLN A 168 16.93 19.32 -16.09
N ILE A 169 16.45 18.73 -14.99
CA ILE A 169 15.14 19.04 -14.40
C ILE A 169 15.10 20.51 -13.95
N ALA A 170 16.11 20.96 -13.19
CA ALA A 170 16.18 22.33 -12.71
C ALA A 170 16.19 23.36 -13.86
N ARG A 171 16.90 23.10 -14.97
CA ARG A 171 16.89 23.96 -16.16
C ARG A 171 15.52 23.98 -16.84
N ALA A 172 14.91 22.81 -17.01
CA ALA A 172 13.56 22.70 -17.56
C ALA A 172 12.55 23.48 -16.72
N LEU A 173 12.61 23.34 -15.39
CA LEU A 173 11.83 24.13 -14.45
C LEU A 173 12.15 25.62 -14.56
N GLY A 174 13.40 26.01 -14.76
CA GLY A 174 13.79 27.41 -14.95
C GLY A 174 13.01 28.08 -16.07
N VAL A 175 12.97 27.45 -17.25
CA VAL A 175 12.21 27.94 -18.42
C VAL A 175 10.72 28.10 -18.10
N VAL A 176 10.14 27.13 -17.39
CA VAL A 176 8.73 27.16 -16.99
C VAL A 176 8.46 28.27 -15.98
N LEU A 177 9.28 28.38 -14.94
CA LEU A 177 9.11 29.35 -13.85
C LEU A 177 9.30 30.79 -14.34
N ASP A 178 10.22 31.03 -15.28
CA ASP A 178 10.45 32.36 -15.88
C ASP A 178 9.28 32.84 -16.73
N THR A 179 8.45 31.91 -17.20
CA THR A 179 7.26 32.22 -18.03
C THR A 179 5.96 32.06 -17.27
N LEU A 180 6.00 31.75 -15.97
CA LEU A 180 4.80 31.45 -15.17
C LEU A 180 3.93 32.69 -14.94
N GLY A 181 2.71 32.63 -15.46
CA GLY A 181 1.66 33.63 -15.30
C GLY A 181 0.96 33.54 -13.96
N GLU A 182 -0.23 34.14 -13.85
CA GLU A 182 -1.12 33.88 -12.72
C GLU A 182 -1.73 32.48 -12.87
N LEU A 183 -1.85 31.77 -11.74
CA LEU A 183 -2.43 30.44 -11.68
C LEU A 183 -3.76 30.50 -10.92
N PRO A 184 -4.75 29.68 -11.29
CA PRO A 184 -5.99 29.56 -10.52
C PRO A 184 -5.68 29.10 -9.10
N GLU A 185 -6.15 29.85 -8.10
CA GLU A 185 -5.97 29.49 -6.69
C GLU A 185 -7.00 28.41 -6.30
N PRO A 186 -6.57 27.19 -5.93
CA PRO A 186 -7.51 26.12 -5.57
C PRO A 186 -8.11 26.27 -4.17
N LEU A 187 -7.50 27.05 -3.27
CA LEU A 187 -8.02 27.26 -1.92
C LEU A 187 -8.93 28.50 -1.85
N PRO A 188 -10.06 28.44 -1.12
CA PRO A 188 -10.86 29.62 -0.81
C PRO A 188 -10.04 30.71 -0.12
N ALA A 189 -10.30 31.97 -0.46
CA ALA A 189 -9.54 33.11 0.06
C ALA A 189 -9.61 33.24 1.59
N GLU A 190 -10.78 32.96 2.18
CA GLU A 190 -10.99 32.96 3.64
C GLU A 190 -10.13 31.88 4.32
N LEU A 191 -10.18 30.64 3.82
CA LEU A 191 -9.37 29.54 4.36
C LEU A 191 -7.87 29.82 4.28
N ARG A 192 -7.42 30.42 3.18
CA ARG A 192 -6.02 30.81 2.98
C ARG A 192 -5.60 31.88 3.99
N ALA A 193 -6.46 32.87 4.25
CA ALA A 193 -6.20 33.92 5.22
C ALA A 193 -6.14 33.37 6.65
N ASP A 194 -7.13 32.55 7.04
CA ASP A 194 -7.22 31.95 8.38
C ASP A 194 -6.05 31.02 8.70
N MET A 195 -5.58 30.27 7.70
CA MET A 195 -4.45 29.35 7.84
C MET A 195 -3.08 30.02 7.65
N GLY A 196 -3.05 31.31 7.26
CA GLY A 196 -1.82 32.06 6.98
C GLY A 196 -1.01 31.46 5.82
N LEU A 197 -1.69 31.00 4.77
CA LEU A 197 -1.06 30.30 3.67
C LEU A 197 -0.77 31.24 2.48
N ILE A 198 0.39 31.06 1.86
CA ILE A 198 0.77 31.77 0.62
C ILE A 198 -0.06 31.27 -0.58
N ASP A 199 -0.13 32.08 -1.64
CA ASP A 199 -0.80 31.67 -2.88
C ASP A 199 -0.03 30.56 -3.62
N VAL A 200 -0.73 29.84 -4.49
CA VAL A 200 -0.18 28.69 -5.23
C VAL A 200 1.04 29.04 -6.08
N LYS A 201 1.05 30.22 -6.72
CA LYS A 201 2.17 30.64 -7.56
C LYS A 201 3.40 30.91 -6.70
N SER A 202 3.25 31.65 -5.61
CA SER A 202 4.33 31.90 -4.65
C SER A 202 4.89 30.61 -4.09
N ALA A 203 4.03 29.64 -3.72
CA ALA A 203 4.48 28.34 -3.23
C ALA A 203 5.28 27.53 -4.26
N LEU A 204 4.84 27.50 -5.53
CA LEU A 204 5.56 26.81 -6.60
C LEU A 204 6.88 27.51 -6.95
N LEU A 205 6.93 28.84 -6.89
CA LEU A 205 8.19 29.57 -7.06
C LEU A 205 9.15 29.27 -5.91
N ALA A 206 8.69 29.38 -4.67
CA ALA A 206 9.53 29.24 -3.48
C ALA A 206 9.98 27.79 -3.23
N ILE A 207 9.22 26.77 -3.62
CA ILE A 207 9.68 25.37 -3.54
C ILE A 207 10.81 25.10 -4.55
N HIS A 208 10.81 25.75 -5.72
CA HIS A 208 11.83 25.50 -6.75
C HIS A 208 12.99 26.49 -6.74
N ARG A 209 12.77 27.72 -6.25
CA ARG A 209 13.76 28.81 -6.17
C ARG A 209 13.74 29.47 -4.78
N PRO A 210 13.97 28.70 -3.69
CA PRO A 210 13.98 29.28 -2.34
C PRO A 210 15.16 30.22 -2.15
N THR A 211 14.90 31.36 -1.50
CA THR A 211 15.93 32.29 -1.04
C THR A 211 16.23 32.11 0.45
N THR A 212 15.26 31.63 1.21
CA THR A 212 15.36 31.38 2.65
C THR A 212 14.85 29.98 3.01
N GLN A 213 15.19 29.52 4.22
CA GLN A 213 14.59 28.29 4.76
C GLN A 213 13.07 28.45 4.97
N GLU A 214 12.62 29.65 5.32
CA GLU A 214 11.20 29.97 5.51
C GLU A 214 10.38 29.82 4.22
N ASP A 215 10.96 30.18 3.06
CA ASP A 215 10.36 29.94 1.74
C ASP A 215 10.04 28.45 1.54
N ILE A 216 10.99 27.58 1.89
CA ILE A 216 10.86 26.13 1.75
C ILE A 216 9.74 25.63 2.68
N ASP A 217 9.75 26.06 3.93
CA ASP A 217 8.83 25.58 4.96
C ASP A 217 7.38 26.04 4.67
N ASN A 218 7.19 27.31 4.29
CA ASN A 218 5.88 27.86 3.92
C ASN A 218 5.33 27.21 2.65
N SER A 219 6.17 26.98 1.65
CA SER A 219 5.77 26.29 0.41
C SER A 219 5.36 24.85 0.67
N ARG A 220 6.16 24.11 1.45
CA ARG A 220 5.82 22.73 1.86
C ARG A 220 4.53 22.68 2.64
N ARG A 221 4.33 23.59 3.60
CA ARG A 221 3.10 23.67 4.40
C ARG A 221 1.89 23.92 3.49
N ARG A 222 1.97 24.90 2.58
CA ARG A 222 0.89 25.22 1.64
C ARG A 222 0.57 24.07 0.70
N LEU A 223 1.57 23.46 0.07
CA LEU A 223 1.38 22.41 -0.94
C LEU A 223 0.84 21.12 -0.30
N LYS A 224 1.34 20.74 0.88
CA LYS A 224 0.78 19.61 1.65
C LYS A 224 -0.65 19.87 2.08
N PHE A 225 -0.95 21.10 2.51
CA PHE A 225 -2.31 21.47 2.85
C PHE A 225 -3.23 21.43 1.63
N GLU A 226 -2.75 21.87 0.45
CA GLU A 226 -3.51 21.76 -0.81
C GLU A 226 -3.97 20.33 -1.07
N GLU A 227 -3.01 19.41 -1.02
CA GLU A 227 -3.20 18.02 -1.36
C GLU A 227 -4.21 17.39 -0.38
N ALA A 228 -4.03 17.63 0.92
CA ALA A 228 -4.96 17.19 1.94
C ALA A 228 -6.36 17.78 1.73
N PHE A 229 -6.46 19.09 1.47
CA PHE A 229 -7.75 19.78 1.30
C PHE A 229 -8.50 19.28 0.06
N LEU A 230 -7.83 19.16 -1.08
CA LEU A 230 -8.43 18.65 -2.31
C LEU A 230 -8.95 17.22 -2.13
N LEU A 231 -8.13 16.36 -1.53
CA LEU A 231 -8.52 14.99 -1.24
C LEU A 231 -9.70 14.91 -0.27
N GLN A 232 -9.66 15.66 0.85
CA GLN A 232 -10.76 15.68 1.82
C GLN A 232 -12.05 16.26 1.23
N THR A 233 -11.96 17.25 0.34
CA THR A 233 -13.12 17.84 -0.35
C THR A 233 -13.78 16.82 -1.26
N LEU A 234 -13.00 16.07 -2.04
CA LEU A 234 -13.53 14.99 -2.89
C LEU A 234 -14.22 13.90 -2.06
N LEU A 235 -13.62 13.51 -0.94
CA LEU A 235 -14.19 12.51 -0.04
C LEU A 235 -15.46 13.01 0.67
N ALA A 236 -15.51 14.30 1.04
CA ALA A 236 -16.70 14.92 1.61
C ALA A 236 -17.84 15.01 0.59
N GLN A 237 -17.53 15.35 -0.67
CA GLN A 237 -18.52 15.33 -1.77
C GLN A 237 -19.09 13.92 -1.95
N ARG A 238 -18.24 12.88 -2.00
CA ARG A 238 -18.71 11.49 -2.07
C ARG A 238 -19.59 11.09 -0.90
N ARG A 239 -19.24 11.46 0.34
CA ARG A 239 -20.09 11.21 1.52
C ARG A 239 -21.44 11.89 1.40
N ALA A 240 -21.48 13.14 0.94
CA ALA A 240 -22.73 13.86 0.71
C ALA A 240 -23.58 13.20 -0.39
N GLU A 241 -22.96 12.76 -1.48
CA GLU A 241 -23.65 12.01 -2.55
C GLU A 241 -24.26 10.71 -2.02
N ILE A 242 -23.53 9.96 -1.16
CA ILE A 242 -24.02 8.74 -0.52
C ILE A 242 -25.18 9.03 0.44
N ALA A 243 -25.07 10.06 1.27
CA ALA A 243 -26.12 10.46 2.21
C ALA A 243 -27.43 10.89 1.53
N HIS A 244 -27.37 11.34 0.27
CA HIS A 244 -28.55 11.69 -0.52
C HIS A 244 -29.19 10.50 -1.25
N LEU A 245 -28.55 9.32 -1.24
CA LEU A 245 -29.12 8.14 -1.85
C LEU A 245 -30.15 7.51 -0.91
N PRO A 246 -31.27 6.98 -1.42
CA PRO A 246 -32.27 6.34 -0.57
C PRO A 246 -31.80 4.96 -0.14
N ALA A 247 -31.98 4.65 1.14
CA ALA A 247 -31.94 3.29 1.68
C ALA A 247 -33.25 2.94 2.37
N ARG A 248 -33.53 1.64 2.44
CA ARG A 248 -34.64 1.13 3.22
C ARG A 248 -34.19 0.94 4.67
N ALA A 249 -34.73 1.75 5.58
CA ALA A 249 -34.49 1.64 7.01
C ALA A 249 -34.70 0.20 7.54
N ARG A 250 -33.67 -0.33 8.19
CA ARG A 250 -33.60 -1.66 8.81
C ARG A 250 -33.66 -1.49 10.33
N VAL A 251 -34.84 -1.15 10.81
CA VAL A 251 -35.07 -1.00 12.25
C VAL A 251 -35.16 -2.38 12.88
N GLU A 252 -34.31 -2.62 13.88
CA GLU A 252 -34.42 -3.78 14.76
C GLU A 252 -35.75 -3.70 15.52
N ARG A 253 -36.77 -4.41 15.05
CA ARG A 253 -38.09 -4.44 15.68
C ARG A 253 -38.09 -5.48 16.79
N ASP A 254 -37.27 -5.31 17.83
CA ASP A 254 -37.21 -6.26 18.94
C ASP A 254 -37.19 -7.72 18.44
N GLY A 255 -36.42 -7.94 17.37
CA GLY A 255 -36.55 -9.08 16.49
C GLY A 255 -36.26 -10.37 17.26
N PRO A 256 -37.04 -11.44 17.05
CA PRO A 256 -36.82 -12.67 17.78
C PRO A 256 -35.48 -13.33 17.43
N LEU A 257 -34.95 -13.15 16.21
CA LEU A 257 -33.74 -13.82 15.75
C LEU A 257 -32.48 -13.28 16.44
N VAL A 258 -32.30 -11.95 16.50
CA VAL A 258 -31.15 -11.33 17.18
C VAL A 258 -31.15 -11.66 18.67
N ARG A 259 -32.29 -11.52 19.35
CA ARG A 259 -32.41 -11.82 20.79
C ARG A 259 -32.13 -13.28 21.11
N GLU A 260 -32.66 -14.18 20.28
CA GLU A 260 -32.43 -15.62 20.45
C GLU A 260 -30.99 -16.01 20.15
N PHE A 261 -30.37 -15.35 19.18
CA PHE A 261 -28.94 -15.49 18.92
C PHE A 261 -28.10 -15.06 20.13
N GLU A 262 -28.33 -13.87 20.67
CA GLU A 262 -27.59 -13.37 21.84
C GLU A 262 -27.78 -14.25 23.08
N ALA A 263 -29.01 -14.76 23.30
CA ALA A 263 -29.30 -15.65 24.41
C ALA A 263 -28.59 -17.02 24.32
N ASN A 264 -28.23 -17.46 23.11
CA ASN A 264 -27.56 -18.74 22.86
C ASN A 264 -26.03 -18.63 22.74
N LEU A 265 -25.45 -17.43 22.88
CA LEU A 265 -24.00 -17.26 22.81
C LEU A 265 -23.31 -17.96 24.00
N PRO A 266 -22.25 -18.75 23.76
CA PRO A 266 -21.51 -19.44 24.83
C PRO A 266 -20.56 -18.50 25.61
N PHE A 267 -20.55 -17.21 25.29
CA PHE A 267 -19.69 -16.19 25.89
C PHE A 267 -20.41 -14.84 25.93
N SER A 268 -19.93 -13.92 26.75
CA SER A 268 -20.46 -12.54 26.82
C SER A 268 -19.77 -11.62 25.82
N LEU A 269 -20.53 -10.68 25.26
CA LEU A 269 -19.99 -9.66 24.36
C LEU A 269 -19.10 -8.67 25.12
N THR A 270 -18.04 -8.20 24.46
CA THR A 270 -17.18 -7.14 25.02
C THR A 270 -17.88 -5.77 24.96
N ALA A 271 -17.44 -4.82 25.78
CA ALA A 271 -17.96 -3.45 25.73
C ALA A 271 -17.80 -2.82 24.34
N GLY A 272 -16.68 -3.08 23.65
CA GLY A 272 -16.47 -2.63 22.27
C GLY A 272 -17.46 -3.26 21.28
N GLN A 273 -17.74 -4.57 21.40
CA GLN A 273 -18.72 -5.25 20.55
C GLN A 273 -20.14 -4.70 20.75
N LEU A 274 -20.51 -4.37 21.99
CA LEU A 274 -21.80 -3.76 22.31
C LEU A 274 -21.91 -2.33 21.75
N ALA A 275 -20.88 -1.49 21.95
CA ALA A 275 -20.86 -0.11 21.47
C ALA A 275 -20.93 -0.04 19.94
N VAL A 276 -20.04 -0.75 19.26
CA VAL A 276 -20.01 -0.80 17.79
C VAL A 276 -21.28 -1.44 17.22
N GLY A 277 -21.82 -2.46 17.89
CA GLY A 277 -23.10 -3.07 17.51
C GLY A 277 -24.25 -2.07 17.56
N ALA A 278 -24.27 -1.17 18.55
CA ALA A 278 -25.27 -0.11 18.65
C ALA A 278 -25.10 0.96 17.57
N GLU A 279 -23.87 1.38 17.26
CA GLU A 279 -23.57 2.32 16.15
C GLU A 279 -24.08 1.77 14.81
N ILE A 280 -23.81 0.49 14.52
CA ILE A 280 -24.27 -0.16 13.29
C ILE A 280 -25.79 -0.25 13.25
N ALA A 281 -26.44 -0.57 14.38
CA ALA A 281 -27.90 -0.65 14.45
C ALA A 281 -28.57 0.72 14.23
N GLU A 282 -27.98 1.80 14.75
CA GLU A 282 -28.45 3.17 14.52
C GLU A 282 -28.37 3.55 13.04
N ASP A 283 -27.23 3.29 12.38
CA ASP A 283 -27.05 3.58 10.96
C ASP A 283 -27.97 2.72 10.06
N LEU A 284 -28.17 1.45 10.42
CA LEU A 284 -29.09 0.55 9.72
C LEU A 284 -30.53 1.08 9.79
N ALA A 285 -30.92 1.77 10.86
CA ALA A 285 -32.24 2.35 11.01
C ALA A 285 -32.45 3.65 10.19
N GLY A 286 -31.39 4.21 9.59
CA GLY A 286 -31.45 5.42 8.77
C GLY A 286 -32.15 5.25 7.42
N ASP A 287 -32.50 6.36 6.79
CA ASP A 287 -33.10 6.44 5.45
C ASP A 287 -32.05 6.61 4.32
N HIS A 288 -30.77 6.65 4.69
CA HIS A 288 -29.63 6.67 3.78
C HIS A 288 -28.74 5.44 3.98
N PRO A 289 -27.98 5.00 2.96
CA PRO A 289 -27.09 3.87 3.09
C PRO A 289 -26.05 4.09 4.17
N MET A 290 -25.90 3.11 5.05
CA MET A 290 -24.74 3.03 5.94
C MET A 290 -23.53 2.72 5.06
N HIS A 291 -22.42 3.41 5.28
CA HIS A 291 -21.16 3.17 4.60
C HIS A 291 -20.06 3.20 5.65
N ARG A 292 -19.77 2.04 6.26
CA ARG A 292 -18.97 1.96 7.50
C ARG A 292 -17.82 0.96 7.39
N LEU A 293 -16.67 1.31 7.96
CA LEU A 293 -15.51 0.47 8.17
C LEU A 293 -15.43 0.02 9.63
N LEU A 294 -15.57 -1.28 9.85
CA LEU A 294 -15.33 -1.96 11.11
C LEU A 294 -13.88 -2.42 11.19
N GLN A 295 -13.08 -1.73 12.01
CA GLN A 295 -11.68 -2.06 12.25
C GLN A 295 -11.53 -2.70 13.63
N GLY A 296 -10.70 -3.74 13.72
CA GLY A 296 -10.31 -4.32 15.01
C GLY A 296 -9.31 -5.44 14.81
N ASP A 297 -8.58 -5.80 15.86
CA ASP A 297 -7.53 -6.82 15.78
C ASP A 297 -8.10 -8.18 15.31
N VAL A 298 -7.24 -9.04 14.73
CA VAL A 298 -7.61 -10.44 14.45
C VAL A 298 -8.11 -11.09 15.73
N GLY A 299 -9.32 -11.67 15.69
CA GLY A 299 -9.95 -12.32 16.85
C GLY A 299 -10.71 -11.40 17.81
N SER A 300 -10.84 -10.10 17.52
CA SER A 300 -11.69 -9.16 18.30
C SER A 300 -13.20 -9.42 18.19
N GLY A 301 -13.62 -10.33 17.31
CA GLY A 301 -15.03 -10.68 17.09
C GLY A 301 -15.75 -9.84 16.03
N LYS A 302 -15.02 -9.29 15.04
CA LYS A 302 -15.64 -8.55 13.91
C LYS A 302 -16.76 -9.33 13.22
N THR A 303 -16.53 -10.61 12.92
CA THR A 303 -17.53 -11.50 12.31
C THR A 303 -18.80 -11.62 13.14
N LEU A 304 -18.68 -11.57 14.48
CA LEU A 304 -19.83 -11.63 15.38
C LEU A 304 -20.66 -10.35 15.30
N VAL A 305 -20.01 -9.19 15.32
CA VAL A 305 -20.66 -7.88 15.15
C VAL A 305 -21.35 -7.79 13.78
N ALA A 306 -20.68 -8.22 12.71
CA ALA A 306 -21.26 -8.29 11.38
C ALA A 306 -22.43 -9.27 11.31
N LEU A 307 -22.34 -10.44 11.94
CA LEU A 307 -23.44 -11.40 12.01
C LEU A 307 -24.66 -10.80 12.70
N LYS A 308 -24.50 -10.09 13.82
CA LYS A 308 -25.61 -9.38 14.47
C LYS A 308 -26.28 -8.37 13.53
N ALA A 309 -25.49 -7.60 12.78
CA ALA A 309 -26.00 -6.67 11.77
C ALA A 309 -26.78 -7.39 10.64
N MET A 310 -26.25 -8.53 10.15
CA MET A 310 -26.94 -9.36 9.15
C MET A 310 -28.27 -9.89 9.69
N LEU A 311 -28.31 -10.38 10.93
CA LEU A 311 -29.54 -10.86 11.57
C LEU A 311 -30.57 -9.74 11.76
N SER A 312 -30.13 -8.52 12.10
CA SER A 312 -31.00 -7.35 12.22
C SER A 312 -31.70 -7.01 10.89
N VAL A 313 -30.96 -7.13 9.78
CA VAL A 313 -31.52 -6.95 8.43
C VAL A 313 -32.52 -8.05 8.09
N VAL A 314 -32.22 -9.30 8.46
CA VAL A 314 -33.15 -10.44 8.29
C VAL A 314 -34.43 -10.25 9.10
N ASP A 315 -34.34 -9.81 10.35
CA ASP A 315 -35.49 -9.50 11.20
C ASP A 315 -36.38 -8.39 10.62
N SER A 316 -35.78 -7.45 9.85
CA SER A 316 -36.54 -6.42 9.12
C SER A 316 -37.20 -6.91 7.81
N GLY A 317 -37.00 -8.19 7.47
CA GLY A 317 -37.51 -8.83 6.25
C GLY A 317 -36.60 -8.67 5.02
N GLY A 318 -35.35 -8.24 5.22
CA GLY A 318 -34.34 -8.17 4.17
C GLY A 318 -33.42 -9.38 4.13
N GLN A 319 -32.42 -9.33 3.25
CA GLN A 319 -31.34 -10.29 3.12
C GLN A 319 -30.00 -9.58 3.30
N ALA A 320 -29.01 -10.32 3.80
CA ALA A 320 -27.64 -9.84 3.89
C ALA A 320 -26.69 -10.74 3.10
N ALA A 321 -25.65 -10.13 2.53
CA ALA A 321 -24.60 -10.83 1.81
C ALA A 321 -23.24 -10.58 2.47
N LEU A 322 -22.45 -11.63 2.71
CA LEU A 322 -21.06 -11.55 3.12
C LEU A 322 -20.16 -11.93 1.93
N LEU A 323 -19.34 -10.98 1.50
CA LEU A 323 -18.36 -11.13 0.44
C LEU A 323 -16.97 -11.40 1.05
N ALA A 324 -16.40 -12.56 0.71
CA ALA A 324 -15.07 -12.97 1.14
C ALA A 324 -14.11 -13.10 -0.06
N PRO A 325 -12.82 -12.74 0.09
CA PRO A 325 -11.86 -12.60 -1.01
C PRO A 325 -11.57 -13.91 -1.73
N THR A 326 -11.68 -15.03 -1.03
CA THR A 326 -11.41 -16.37 -1.58
C THR A 326 -12.50 -17.34 -1.19
N GLU A 327 -12.57 -18.46 -1.92
CA GLU A 327 -13.53 -19.52 -1.64
C GLU A 327 -13.27 -20.19 -0.28
N VAL A 328 -11.99 -20.28 0.13
CA VAL A 328 -11.60 -20.85 1.43
C VAL A 328 -12.18 -20.01 2.56
N LEU A 329 -11.99 -18.68 2.51
CA LEU A 329 -12.51 -17.78 3.53
C LEU A 329 -14.05 -17.70 3.48
N ALA A 330 -14.67 -17.73 2.29
CA ALA A 330 -16.13 -17.84 2.16
C ALA A 330 -16.67 -19.11 2.83
N ALA A 331 -16.04 -20.26 2.59
CA ALA A 331 -16.42 -21.52 3.22
C ALA A 331 -16.20 -21.50 4.74
N GLN A 332 -15.13 -20.86 5.21
CA GLN A 332 -14.86 -20.67 6.64
C GLN A 332 -15.91 -19.80 7.32
N HIS A 333 -16.29 -18.66 6.72
CA HIS A 333 -17.38 -17.82 7.22
C HIS A 333 -18.70 -18.57 7.25
N PHE A 334 -19.03 -19.27 6.15
CA PHE A 334 -20.24 -20.08 6.09
C PHE A 334 -20.32 -21.12 7.21
N ARG A 335 -19.24 -21.89 7.42
CA ARG A 335 -19.16 -22.87 8.52
C ARG A 335 -19.27 -22.20 9.89
N SER A 336 -18.54 -21.11 10.11
CA SER A 336 -18.51 -20.41 11.40
C SER A 336 -19.86 -19.78 11.75
N ILE A 337 -20.50 -19.10 10.79
CA ILE A 337 -21.83 -18.51 10.96
C ILE A 337 -22.87 -19.60 11.19
N THR A 338 -22.84 -20.68 10.40
CA THR A 338 -23.79 -21.79 10.56
C THR A 338 -23.62 -22.48 11.92
N ALA A 339 -22.39 -22.66 12.38
CA ALA A 339 -22.10 -23.21 13.70
C ALA A 339 -22.58 -22.31 14.85
N LEU A 340 -22.36 -20.99 14.75
CA LEU A 340 -22.82 -20.02 15.74
C LEU A 340 -24.35 -19.92 15.82
N LEU A 341 -25.04 -20.03 14.67
CA LEU A 341 -26.50 -20.01 14.61
C LEU A 341 -27.14 -21.35 15.01
N GLY A 342 -26.43 -22.47 14.84
CA GLY A 342 -26.94 -23.81 15.15
C GLY A 342 -28.26 -24.13 14.43
N ALA A 343 -29.30 -24.47 15.19
CA ALA A 343 -30.62 -24.76 14.63
C ALA A 343 -31.26 -23.55 13.91
N MET A 344 -30.86 -22.33 14.27
CA MET A 344 -31.38 -21.10 13.63
C MET A 344 -30.88 -20.94 12.20
N ALA A 345 -29.80 -21.61 11.78
CA ALA A 345 -29.32 -21.59 10.39
C ALA A 345 -30.17 -22.41 9.40
N HIS A 346 -31.17 -23.12 9.91
CA HIS A 346 -31.99 -24.08 9.15
C HIS A 346 -33.47 -23.67 9.11
N GLY A 347 -33.76 -22.36 9.16
CA GLY A 347 -35.13 -21.83 9.17
C GLY A 347 -36.02 -22.44 8.07
N GLY A 348 -37.22 -22.90 8.45
CA GLY A 348 -38.18 -23.53 7.54
C GLY A 348 -37.82 -24.96 7.10
N MET A 349 -36.74 -25.55 7.61
CA MET A 349 -36.39 -26.96 7.37
C MET A 349 -36.77 -27.86 8.54
N LEU A 350 -36.88 -29.18 8.30
CA LEU A 350 -37.08 -30.18 9.35
C LEU A 350 -35.91 -30.14 10.36
N GLY A 351 -36.21 -29.89 11.63
CA GLY A 351 -35.20 -29.73 12.69
C GLY A 351 -34.59 -28.32 12.79
N GLY A 352 -35.05 -27.38 11.97
CA GLY A 352 -34.70 -25.97 12.07
C GLY A 352 -35.49 -25.24 13.15
N HIS A 353 -34.96 -24.11 13.61
CA HIS A 353 -35.66 -23.24 14.53
C HIS A 353 -36.84 -22.54 13.84
N ASP A 354 -38.00 -22.46 14.49
CA ASP A 354 -39.22 -21.84 13.94
C ASP A 354 -39.01 -20.39 13.51
N ARG A 355 -38.04 -19.73 14.14
CA ARG A 355 -37.69 -18.32 13.89
C ARG A 355 -36.33 -18.15 13.23
N GLY A 356 -35.73 -19.24 12.74
CA GLY A 356 -34.43 -19.23 12.08
C GLY A 356 -34.47 -18.66 10.65
N THR A 357 -33.29 -18.51 10.06
CA THR A 357 -33.09 -18.15 8.65
C THR A 357 -32.18 -19.17 7.98
N GLN A 358 -32.22 -19.30 6.65
CA GLN A 358 -31.26 -20.15 5.95
C GLN A 358 -29.98 -19.36 5.61
N VAL A 359 -28.85 -20.05 5.68
CA VAL A 359 -27.55 -19.54 5.21
C VAL A 359 -27.21 -20.26 3.91
N ALA A 360 -26.88 -19.51 2.86
CA ALA A 360 -26.45 -20.05 1.56
C ALA A 360 -24.96 -19.76 1.29
N LEU A 361 -24.28 -20.66 0.57
CA LEU A 361 -22.91 -20.48 0.11
C LEU A 361 -22.85 -20.41 -1.42
N VAL A 362 -22.28 -19.33 -1.97
CA VAL A 362 -22.13 -19.14 -3.42
C VAL A 362 -20.67 -18.88 -3.76
N THR A 363 -20.00 -19.92 -4.27
CA THR A 363 -18.63 -19.87 -4.80
C THR A 363 -18.58 -20.45 -6.23
N GLY A 364 -17.44 -20.34 -6.91
CA GLY A 364 -17.23 -20.91 -8.23
C GLY A 364 -17.17 -22.44 -8.21
N SER A 365 -16.72 -23.02 -7.10
CA SER A 365 -16.58 -24.47 -6.88
C SER A 365 -17.87 -25.22 -6.48
N VAL A 366 -18.97 -24.53 -6.18
CA VAL A 366 -20.22 -25.21 -5.79
C VAL A 366 -20.81 -26.04 -6.94
N LYS A 367 -21.14 -27.31 -6.66
CA LYS A 367 -21.78 -28.22 -7.63
C LYS A 367 -23.07 -27.61 -8.19
N ALA A 368 -23.29 -27.81 -9.49
CA ALA A 368 -24.40 -27.18 -10.23
C ALA A 368 -25.80 -27.46 -9.66
N ALA A 369 -26.04 -28.60 -9.03
CA ALA A 369 -27.32 -28.92 -8.39
C ALA A 369 -27.54 -28.10 -7.11
N GLN A 370 -26.52 -28.05 -6.25
CA GLN A 370 -26.55 -27.28 -5.00
C GLN A 370 -26.65 -25.78 -5.30
N ARG A 371 -25.82 -25.28 -6.24
CA ARG A 371 -25.88 -23.89 -6.70
C ARG A 371 -27.28 -23.48 -7.17
N ARG A 372 -27.97 -24.34 -7.93
CA ARG A 372 -29.36 -24.06 -8.37
C ARG A 372 -30.33 -23.96 -7.19
N LYS A 373 -30.21 -24.85 -6.20
CA LYS A 373 -31.02 -24.79 -4.98
C LYS A 373 -30.77 -23.50 -4.20
N ASP A 374 -29.50 -23.15 -4.00
CA ASP A 374 -29.12 -21.95 -3.25
C ASP A 374 -29.61 -20.67 -3.96
N LEU A 375 -29.47 -20.59 -5.29
CA LEU A 375 -30.01 -19.47 -6.06
C LEU A 375 -31.53 -19.32 -5.93
N LEU A 376 -32.28 -20.44 -5.91
CA LEU A 376 -33.72 -20.40 -5.69
C LEU A 376 -34.07 -19.87 -4.28
N ASN A 377 -33.35 -20.34 -3.26
CA ASN A 377 -33.53 -19.87 -1.89
C ASN A 377 -33.19 -18.38 -1.72
N ILE A 378 -32.20 -17.88 -2.48
CA ILE A 378 -31.83 -16.46 -2.47
C ILE A 378 -32.93 -15.62 -3.13
N ILE A 379 -33.47 -16.05 -4.26
CA ILE A 379 -34.53 -15.34 -5.00
C ILE A 379 -35.87 -15.38 -4.24
N SER A 380 -36.19 -16.48 -3.56
CA SER A 380 -37.41 -16.59 -2.73
C SER A 380 -37.31 -15.76 -1.44
N GLY A 381 -36.09 -15.49 -0.98
CA GLY A 381 -35.81 -14.86 0.31
C GLY A 381 -35.71 -15.83 1.49
N ASP A 382 -35.75 -17.15 1.24
CA ASP A 382 -35.59 -18.17 2.29
C ASP A 382 -34.18 -18.15 2.88
N ALA A 383 -33.17 -17.85 2.04
CA ALA A 383 -31.82 -17.58 2.47
C ALA A 383 -31.69 -16.10 2.89
N GLY A 384 -31.85 -15.82 4.19
CA GLY A 384 -31.66 -14.48 4.74
C GLY A 384 -30.19 -14.05 4.78
N ILE A 385 -29.27 -15.00 4.88
CA ILE A 385 -27.82 -14.73 4.84
C ILE A 385 -27.19 -15.49 3.67
N VAL A 386 -26.39 -14.79 2.87
CA VAL A 386 -25.67 -15.36 1.73
C VAL A 386 -24.19 -15.08 1.87
N VAL A 387 -23.37 -16.13 1.96
CA VAL A 387 -21.92 -16.02 2.00
C VAL A 387 -21.35 -16.39 0.64
N GLY A 388 -20.36 -15.66 0.14
CA GLY A 388 -19.78 -16.00 -1.15
C GLY A 388 -18.59 -15.16 -1.55
N THR A 389 -18.06 -15.46 -2.73
CA THR A 389 -16.98 -14.69 -3.36
C THR A 389 -17.56 -13.72 -4.38
N HIS A 390 -16.71 -13.19 -5.27
CA HIS A 390 -17.07 -12.44 -6.47
C HIS A 390 -18.20 -13.09 -7.31
N ALA A 391 -18.46 -14.39 -7.15
CA ALA A 391 -19.62 -15.07 -7.73
C ALA A 391 -20.96 -14.38 -7.40
N LEU A 392 -21.08 -13.74 -6.22
CA LEU A 392 -22.26 -12.96 -5.81
C LEU A 392 -22.49 -11.71 -6.68
N LEU A 393 -21.45 -11.20 -7.32
CA LEU A 393 -21.51 -10.01 -8.17
C LEU A 393 -22.08 -10.31 -9.56
N THR A 394 -22.10 -11.57 -9.98
CA THR A 394 -22.57 -11.97 -11.31
C THR A 394 -24.06 -11.71 -11.49
N GLU A 395 -24.50 -11.42 -12.72
CA GLU A 395 -25.92 -11.12 -13.02
C GLU A 395 -26.87 -12.26 -12.64
N THR A 396 -26.36 -13.49 -12.56
CA THR A 396 -27.15 -14.70 -12.21
C THR A 396 -27.63 -14.71 -10.77
N VAL A 397 -27.00 -13.95 -9.87
CA VAL A 397 -27.39 -13.88 -8.46
C VAL A 397 -28.32 -12.69 -8.25
N GLN A 398 -29.59 -12.97 -8.01
CA GLN A 398 -30.63 -11.97 -7.76
C GLN A 398 -31.18 -12.16 -6.36
N PHE A 399 -31.21 -11.08 -5.58
CA PHE A 399 -31.78 -11.06 -4.24
C PHE A 399 -33.23 -10.60 -4.30
N ARG A 400 -34.05 -11.09 -3.37
CA ARG A 400 -35.41 -10.57 -3.17
C ARG A 400 -35.39 -9.18 -2.57
N ASP A 401 -34.57 -8.97 -1.54
CA ASP A 401 -34.42 -7.69 -0.84
C ASP A 401 -33.02 -7.60 -0.19
N LEU A 402 -31.98 -7.25 -0.96
CA LEU A 402 -30.64 -7.08 -0.40
C LEU A 402 -30.58 -5.80 0.44
N GLY A 403 -30.51 -5.96 1.76
CA GLY A 403 -30.48 -4.86 2.73
C GLY A 403 -29.09 -4.52 3.25
N LEU A 404 -28.17 -5.49 3.34
CA LEU A 404 -26.81 -5.28 3.85
C LEU A 404 -25.79 -6.09 3.07
N VAL A 405 -24.66 -5.46 2.78
CA VAL A 405 -23.47 -6.08 2.22
C VAL A 405 -22.35 -5.95 3.23
N VAL A 406 -21.84 -7.09 3.69
CA VAL A 406 -20.63 -7.19 4.50
C VAL A 406 -19.47 -7.56 3.58
N VAL A 407 -18.38 -6.80 3.60
CA VAL A 407 -17.16 -7.12 2.84
C VAL A 407 -16.04 -7.42 3.81
N ASP A 408 -15.45 -8.61 3.74
CA ASP A 408 -14.30 -8.98 4.56
C ASP A 408 -12.98 -8.82 3.79
N GLU A 409 -11.95 -8.32 4.47
CA GLU A 409 -10.62 -8.04 3.92
C GLU A 409 -10.64 -7.25 2.60
N GLN A 410 -11.17 -6.03 2.72
CA GLN A 410 -11.46 -5.09 1.64
C GLN A 410 -10.32 -4.86 0.64
N HIS A 411 -9.05 -4.98 1.05
CA HIS A 411 -7.91 -4.63 0.21
C HIS A 411 -7.82 -5.45 -1.08
N ARG A 412 -8.55 -6.57 -1.19
CA ARG A 412 -8.64 -7.38 -2.42
C ARG A 412 -9.83 -7.05 -3.32
N PHE A 413 -10.76 -6.19 -2.88
CA PHE A 413 -11.97 -5.85 -3.63
C PHE A 413 -11.93 -4.44 -4.19
N GLY A 414 -11.96 -4.34 -5.52
CA GLY A 414 -11.92 -3.07 -6.24
C GLY A 414 -13.17 -2.20 -6.02
N VAL A 415 -13.04 -0.91 -6.30
CA VAL A 415 -14.14 0.08 -6.21
C VAL A 415 -15.36 -0.34 -7.05
N GLU A 416 -15.13 -0.93 -8.23
CA GLU A 416 -16.19 -1.36 -9.16
C GLU A 416 -17.04 -2.51 -8.63
N GLN A 417 -16.45 -3.41 -7.86
CA GLN A 417 -17.14 -4.58 -7.29
C GLN A 417 -18.14 -4.16 -6.20
N ARG A 418 -17.82 -3.09 -5.46
CA ARG A 418 -18.73 -2.47 -4.49
C ARG A 418 -19.92 -1.80 -5.18
N ALA A 419 -19.68 -1.11 -6.30
CA ALA A 419 -20.73 -0.50 -7.10
C ALA A 419 -21.69 -1.55 -7.70
N ALA A 420 -21.18 -2.73 -8.09
CA ALA A 420 -21.98 -3.82 -8.64
C ALA A 420 -22.97 -4.42 -7.64
N LEU A 421 -22.63 -4.48 -6.34
CA LEU A 421 -23.57 -4.91 -5.28
C LEU A 421 -24.59 -3.84 -4.96
N ALA A 422 -24.17 -2.57 -4.93
CA ALA A 422 -25.10 -1.45 -4.73
C ALA A 422 -26.17 -1.38 -5.84
N ALA A 423 -25.82 -1.78 -7.07
CA ALA A 423 -26.75 -1.83 -8.21
C ALA A 423 -27.73 -3.02 -8.19
N LYS A 424 -27.54 -4.01 -7.29
CA LYS A 424 -28.41 -5.20 -7.17
C LYS A 424 -29.61 -4.98 -6.24
N ALA A 425 -29.71 -3.83 -5.58
CA ALA A 425 -30.88 -3.51 -4.78
C ALA A 425 -32.11 -3.25 -5.66
N VAL A 426 -33.26 -3.62 -5.12
CA VAL A 426 -34.56 -3.48 -5.78
C VAL A 426 -35.11 -2.07 -5.50
N ASP A 427 -35.95 -1.57 -6.40
CA ASP A 427 -36.71 -0.31 -6.24
C ASP A 427 -35.88 0.98 -6.13
N GLY A 428 -34.65 0.99 -6.65
CA GLY A 428 -33.80 2.19 -6.68
C GLY A 428 -33.21 2.60 -5.32
N THR A 429 -33.46 1.80 -4.27
CA THR A 429 -32.76 1.90 -2.99
C THR A 429 -31.36 1.32 -3.09
N ARG A 430 -30.49 1.61 -2.11
CA ARG A 430 -29.18 0.98 -1.99
C ARG A 430 -29.07 0.18 -0.69
N PRO A 431 -28.34 -0.95 -0.71
CA PRO A 431 -28.07 -1.70 0.51
C PRO A 431 -27.11 -0.91 1.39
N HIS A 432 -27.21 -1.15 2.70
CA HIS A 432 -26.17 -0.74 3.65
C HIS A 432 -24.88 -1.51 3.36
N VAL A 433 -23.73 -0.90 3.60
CA VAL A 433 -22.40 -1.49 3.37
C VAL A 433 -21.59 -1.42 4.67
N LEU A 434 -21.20 -2.59 5.15
CA LEU A 434 -20.28 -2.76 6.26
C LEU A 434 -19.00 -3.41 5.73
N VAL A 435 -17.88 -2.74 5.90
CA VAL A 435 -16.59 -3.28 5.49
C VAL A 435 -15.79 -3.66 6.72
N MET A 436 -15.19 -4.83 6.74
CA MET A 436 -14.35 -5.30 7.84
C MET A 436 -12.89 -5.30 7.40
N THR A 437 -12.01 -4.91 8.31
CA THR A 437 -10.58 -5.13 8.19
C THR A 437 -10.01 -5.67 9.49
N ALA A 438 -9.14 -6.67 9.40
CA ALA A 438 -8.37 -7.13 10.56
C ALA A 438 -7.11 -6.31 10.82
N THR A 439 -6.65 -5.54 9.83
CA THR A 439 -5.46 -4.70 9.97
C THR A 439 -5.84 -3.32 10.50
N PRO A 440 -5.18 -2.83 11.58
CA PRO A 440 -5.36 -1.45 11.97
C PRO A 440 -4.87 -0.53 10.87
N ILE A 441 -5.80 0.14 10.18
CA ILE A 441 -5.43 1.07 9.11
C ILE A 441 -4.96 2.35 9.81
N PRO A 442 -3.74 2.86 9.52
CA PRO A 442 -3.31 4.14 10.04
C PRO A 442 -4.38 5.18 9.74
N ARG A 443 -4.74 6.01 10.72
CA ARG A 443 -5.82 7.00 10.59
C ARG A 443 -5.67 7.86 9.32
N THR A 444 -4.43 8.18 8.93
CA THR A 444 -4.14 8.90 7.69
C THR A 444 -4.57 8.12 6.45
N VAL A 445 -4.25 6.83 6.33
CA VAL A 445 -4.68 5.96 5.23
C VAL A 445 -6.20 5.78 5.25
N ALA A 446 -6.79 5.63 6.43
CA ALA A 446 -8.24 5.57 6.59
C ALA A 446 -8.91 6.85 6.08
N MET A 447 -8.34 8.02 6.38
CA MET A 447 -8.86 9.31 5.92
C MET A 447 -8.63 9.59 4.43
N THR A 448 -7.69 8.92 3.75
CA THR A 448 -7.35 9.18 2.34
C THR A 448 -7.95 8.15 1.38
N VAL A 449 -7.81 6.86 1.69
CA VAL A 449 -8.26 5.74 0.84
C VAL A 449 -9.69 5.32 1.16
N PHE A 450 -10.08 5.47 2.43
CA PHE A 450 -11.35 5.01 2.98
C PHE A 450 -12.17 6.16 3.57
N GLY A 451 -11.80 7.42 3.29
CA GLY A 451 -12.38 8.59 3.96
C GLY A 451 -13.82 8.90 3.55
N ASP A 452 -14.39 8.10 2.66
CA ASP A 452 -15.83 8.04 2.35
C ASP A 452 -16.60 7.05 3.25
N LEU A 453 -15.93 6.35 4.16
CA LEU A 453 -16.51 5.44 5.14
C LEU A 453 -16.47 6.06 6.54
N ASP A 454 -17.54 5.89 7.31
CA ASP A 454 -17.51 6.11 8.75
C ASP A 454 -16.71 5.00 9.43
N ILE A 455 -15.95 5.30 10.48
CA ILE A 455 -15.01 4.34 11.08
C ILE A 455 -15.51 3.95 12.48
N SER A 456 -15.74 2.65 12.68
CA SER A 456 -15.91 2.05 14.01
C SER A 456 -14.68 1.24 14.39
N THR A 457 -14.12 1.52 15.56
CA THR A 457 -12.98 0.77 16.11
C THR A 457 -13.46 -0.17 17.20
N LEU A 458 -13.27 -1.47 16.98
CA LEU A 458 -13.62 -2.53 17.91
C LEU A 458 -12.49 -2.72 18.93
N GLU A 459 -12.66 -2.09 20.09
CA GLU A 459 -11.71 -2.16 21.20
C GLU A 459 -11.97 -3.36 22.12
N GLY A 460 -10.90 -3.93 22.66
CA GLY A 460 -10.95 -5.06 23.60
C GLY A 460 -10.90 -6.42 22.91
N LEU A 461 -9.96 -7.26 23.37
CA LEU A 461 -9.89 -8.67 22.99
C LEU A 461 -10.82 -9.49 23.90
N PRO A 462 -11.43 -10.58 23.41
CA PRO A 462 -12.17 -11.51 24.26
C PRO A 462 -11.30 -12.03 25.40
N GLU A 463 -11.90 -12.23 26.58
CA GLU A 463 -11.20 -12.73 27.77
C GLU A 463 -10.52 -14.09 27.50
N GLY A 464 -9.31 -14.29 28.04
CA GLY A 464 -8.57 -15.56 27.97
C GLY A 464 -7.55 -15.69 26.84
N ARG A 465 -7.38 -14.69 25.96
CA ARG A 465 -6.31 -14.70 24.95
C ARG A 465 -4.96 -14.30 25.55
N ALA A 466 -4.02 -15.23 25.61
CA ALA A 466 -2.63 -14.92 25.93
C ALA A 466 -2.01 -14.04 24.83
N GLY A 467 -1.25 -13.01 25.23
CA GLY A 467 -0.53 -12.16 24.28
C GLY A 467 0.51 -12.93 23.45
N VAL A 468 0.85 -12.41 22.27
CA VAL A 468 1.91 -12.97 21.43
C VAL A 468 3.26 -12.39 21.88
N ILE A 469 4.25 -13.26 22.10
CA ILE A 469 5.63 -12.85 22.39
C ILE A 469 6.39 -12.81 21.06
N THR A 470 6.91 -11.63 20.71
CA THR A 470 7.59 -11.40 19.43
C THR A 470 9.10 -11.24 19.63
N HIS A 471 9.89 -11.92 18.79
CA HIS A 471 11.35 -11.84 18.79
C HIS A 471 11.88 -11.51 17.39
N VAL A 472 12.87 -10.62 17.31
CA VAL A 472 13.58 -10.28 16.06
C VAL A 472 14.97 -10.90 16.08
N VAL A 473 15.30 -11.68 15.05
CA VAL A 473 16.60 -12.37 14.93
C VAL A 473 17.42 -11.77 13.79
N PRO A 474 18.47 -10.96 14.06
CA PRO A 474 19.36 -10.43 13.02
C PRO A 474 20.29 -11.54 12.51
N MET A 475 19.89 -12.20 11.42
CA MET A 475 20.56 -13.40 10.91
C MET A 475 22.06 -13.20 10.58
N LYS A 476 22.46 -12.00 10.12
CA LYS A 476 23.87 -11.71 9.75
C LYS A 476 24.78 -11.63 10.98
N GLU A 477 24.28 -11.03 12.06
CA GLU A 477 25.07 -10.76 13.27
C GLU A 477 25.07 -11.95 14.22
N LYS A 478 23.97 -12.70 14.26
CA LYS A 478 23.75 -13.78 15.24
C LYS A 478 23.19 -15.04 14.56
N PRO A 479 23.97 -15.72 13.70
CA PRO A 479 23.51 -16.92 12.98
C PRO A 479 23.05 -18.04 13.93
N ALA A 480 23.72 -18.23 15.08
CA ALA A 480 23.33 -19.24 16.07
C ALA A 480 21.93 -19.05 16.67
N HIS A 481 21.37 -17.83 16.61
CA HIS A 481 20.00 -17.59 17.07
C HIS A 481 18.96 -18.12 16.09
N VAL A 482 19.31 -18.28 14.81
CA VAL A 482 18.45 -18.93 13.81
C VAL A 482 18.32 -20.42 14.14
N ASP A 483 19.43 -21.08 14.49
CA ASP A 483 19.42 -22.48 14.92
C ASP A 483 18.57 -22.67 16.20
N ARG A 484 18.68 -21.73 17.16
CA ARG A 484 17.84 -21.75 18.35
C ARG A 484 16.35 -21.60 18.03
N ALA A 485 16.00 -20.78 17.04
CA ALA A 485 14.61 -20.63 16.59
C ALA A 485 14.09 -21.96 16.02
N TRP A 486 14.86 -22.68 15.21
CA TRP A 486 14.48 -24.01 14.72
C TRP A 486 14.36 -25.05 15.83
N GLN A 487 15.26 -25.00 16.82
CA GLN A 487 15.13 -25.85 18.01
C GLN A 487 13.82 -25.55 18.76
N ARG A 488 13.42 -24.27 18.84
CA ARG A 488 12.15 -23.88 19.46
C ARG A 488 10.97 -24.45 18.69
N VAL A 489 11.00 -24.43 17.36
CA VAL A 489 9.97 -25.08 16.53
C VAL A 489 9.81 -26.55 16.89
N ARG A 490 10.91 -27.29 17.06
CA ARG A 490 10.85 -28.70 17.49
C ARG A 490 10.25 -28.88 18.88
N GLU A 491 10.60 -28.00 19.83
CA GLU A 491 10.04 -28.02 21.19
C GLU A 491 8.52 -27.82 21.17
N GLU A 492 8.03 -26.87 20.38
CA GLU A 492 6.60 -26.58 20.23
C GLU A 492 5.85 -27.76 19.58
N VAL A 493 6.41 -28.33 18.51
CA VAL A 493 5.82 -29.52 17.86
C VAL A 493 5.80 -30.72 18.80
N ALA A 494 6.87 -30.95 19.57
CA ALA A 494 6.90 -32.03 20.57
C ALA A 494 5.89 -31.82 21.71
N ALA A 495 5.52 -30.57 22.01
CA ALA A 495 4.46 -30.23 22.96
C ALA A 495 3.04 -30.39 22.36
N GLY A 496 2.92 -30.80 21.10
CA GLY A 496 1.64 -30.94 20.39
C GLY A 496 1.13 -29.63 19.77
N HIS A 497 1.98 -28.61 19.67
CA HIS A 497 1.64 -27.37 18.96
C HIS A 497 2.03 -27.47 17.48
N ARG A 498 1.65 -26.45 16.70
CA ARG A 498 1.90 -26.37 15.26
C ARG A 498 2.61 -25.09 14.91
N VAL A 499 3.39 -25.13 13.83
CA VAL A 499 4.22 -23.99 13.44
C VAL A 499 4.01 -23.63 11.97
N PHE A 500 3.93 -22.32 11.74
CA PHE A 500 3.95 -21.74 10.40
C PHE A 500 5.34 -21.20 10.06
N VAL A 501 5.78 -21.41 8.83
CA VAL A 501 6.99 -20.80 8.26
C VAL A 501 6.57 -20.03 7.01
N VAL A 502 6.68 -18.70 7.03
CA VAL A 502 6.20 -17.84 5.94
C VAL A 502 7.37 -17.40 5.06
N CYS A 503 7.27 -17.67 3.76
CA CYS A 503 8.27 -17.34 2.75
C CYS A 503 7.68 -16.31 1.75
N PRO A 504 8.47 -15.33 1.30
CA PRO A 504 8.00 -14.30 0.36
C PRO A 504 7.69 -14.82 -1.06
N ARG A 505 8.23 -15.97 -1.49
CA ARG A 505 8.08 -16.47 -2.87
C ARG A 505 7.76 -17.96 -2.92
N ILE A 506 7.23 -18.43 -4.06
CA ILE A 506 6.87 -19.85 -4.26
C ILE A 506 8.09 -20.69 -4.63
N GLY A 507 8.85 -20.30 -5.66
CA GLY A 507 10.11 -20.96 -6.07
C GLY A 507 10.21 -21.46 -7.50
N ASP A 508 9.19 -21.26 -8.34
CA ASP A 508 9.25 -21.63 -9.76
C ASP A 508 9.59 -20.40 -10.61
N ASP A 509 10.59 -20.50 -11.50
CA ASP A 509 11.18 -19.41 -12.31
C ASP A 509 10.24 -18.79 -13.38
N GLY A 510 8.93 -18.87 -13.21
CA GLY A 510 7.94 -18.31 -14.13
C GLY A 510 7.09 -17.23 -13.48
N GLY A 511 7.31 -15.97 -13.87
CA GLY A 511 6.39 -14.82 -13.76
C GLY A 511 5.56 -14.70 -12.47
N ASP A 512 6.05 -13.95 -11.51
CA ASP A 512 5.28 -13.49 -10.35
C ASP A 512 4.55 -12.19 -10.73
N GLU A 513 3.37 -12.27 -11.38
CA GLU A 513 2.52 -11.09 -11.68
C GLU A 513 1.45 -10.82 -10.59
N ASP A 514 1.29 -11.68 -9.59
CA ASP A 514 0.17 -11.62 -8.61
C ASP A 514 0.59 -11.30 -7.16
N LEU A 515 1.84 -10.95 -6.91
CA LEU A 515 2.22 -10.29 -5.66
C LEU A 515 2.28 -8.81 -5.97
N LEU A 516 1.40 -8.02 -5.33
CA LEU A 516 1.50 -6.57 -5.28
C LEU A 516 2.96 -6.19 -5.01
N GLU A 517 3.66 -5.77 -6.06
CA GLU A 517 4.88 -5.00 -5.97
C GLU A 517 4.46 -3.70 -5.27
N LEU A 518 4.46 -3.72 -3.94
CA LEU A 518 4.70 -2.51 -3.18
C LEU A 518 6.13 -2.11 -3.57
N GLU A 519 6.26 -1.38 -4.66
CA GLU A 519 7.40 -0.54 -4.97
C GLU A 519 7.48 0.53 -3.86
N ILE A 520 7.95 0.10 -2.69
CA ILE A 520 8.62 1.02 -1.81
C ILE A 520 9.92 1.32 -2.55
N GLU A 521 9.97 2.50 -3.20
CA GLU A 521 11.20 3.11 -3.69
C GLU A 521 12.14 3.46 -2.53
N ASP A 522 12.50 2.47 -1.71
CA ASP A 522 13.60 2.57 -0.77
C ASP A 522 14.72 1.67 -1.29
N GLU A 523 15.76 2.37 -1.72
CA GLU A 523 17.18 2.01 -1.82
C GLU A 523 17.52 0.55 -2.17
N ALA A 524 18.38 0.41 -3.18
CA ALA A 524 18.94 -0.84 -3.67
C ALA A 524 19.75 -1.59 -2.58
N GLU A 525 19.08 -2.17 -1.58
CA GLU A 525 19.64 -3.25 -0.80
C GLU A 525 19.82 -4.44 -1.74
N SER A 526 21.06 -4.92 -1.81
CA SER A 526 21.48 -6.09 -2.59
C SER A 526 20.35 -7.12 -2.73
N LYS A 527 19.91 -7.39 -3.97
CA LYS A 527 18.95 -8.46 -4.31
C LYS A 527 19.47 -9.80 -3.76
N ARG A 528 19.20 -10.09 -2.49
CA ARG A 528 19.23 -11.45 -1.96
C ARG A 528 18.06 -12.16 -2.61
N PRO A 529 18.26 -13.36 -3.17
CA PRO A 529 17.12 -14.16 -3.61
C PRO A 529 16.23 -14.38 -2.39
N LEU A 530 15.04 -13.79 -2.44
CA LEU A 530 13.97 -14.01 -1.48
C LEU A 530 13.72 -15.52 -1.38
N THR A 531 13.72 -16.07 -0.16
CA THR A 531 13.64 -17.51 0.07
C THR A 531 12.30 -18.05 -0.45
N SER A 532 12.34 -19.16 -1.17
CA SER A 532 11.13 -19.75 -1.75
C SER A 532 10.51 -20.81 -0.84
N VAL A 533 9.20 -21.01 -0.94
CA VAL A 533 8.46 -22.04 -0.18
C VAL A 533 9.02 -23.42 -0.48
N ILE A 534 9.28 -23.73 -1.75
CA ILE A 534 9.79 -25.04 -2.18
C ILE A 534 11.20 -25.29 -1.61
N GLU A 535 12.14 -24.36 -1.82
CA GLU A 535 13.52 -24.50 -1.31
C GLU A 535 13.54 -24.54 0.22
N THR A 536 12.70 -23.73 0.88
CA THR A 536 12.62 -23.71 2.34
C THR A 536 12.08 -25.04 2.87
N ALA A 537 11.02 -25.58 2.26
CA ALA A 537 10.48 -26.87 2.67
C ALA A 537 11.50 -28.01 2.51
N GLU A 538 12.24 -28.04 1.40
CA GLU A 538 13.31 -29.01 1.17
C GLU A 538 14.44 -28.87 2.20
N TYR A 539 14.91 -27.64 2.43
CA TYR A 539 15.94 -27.34 3.42
C TYR A 539 15.52 -27.78 4.83
N LEU A 540 14.28 -27.47 5.24
CA LEU A 540 13.77 -27.83 6.56
C LEU A 540 13.58 -29.34 6.71
N THR A 541 13.11 -30.02 5.65
CA THR A 541 12.92 -31.48 5.63
C THR A 541 14.24 -32.22 5.74
N ALA A 542 15.27 -31.80 5.01
CA ALA A 542 16.59 -32.43 5.01
C ALA A 542 17.48 -31.97 6.19
N GLY A 543 17.17 -30.82 6.79
CA GLY A 543 18.02 -30.15 7.77
C GLY A 543 17.39 -30.07 9.16
N PRO A 544 17.14 -28.85 9.68
CA PRO A 544 16.88 -28.63 11.11
C PRO A 544 15.57 -29.25 11.61
N LEU A 545 14.59 -29.50 10.73
CA LEU A 545 13.29 -30.07 11.09
C LEU A 545 13.12 -31.52 10.60
N ALA A 546 14.23 -32.19 10.29
CA ALA A 546 14.21 -33.60 9.90
C ALA A 546 13.43 -34.47 10.89
N GLY A 547 12.54 -35.31 10.35
CA GLY A 547 11.65 -36.19 11.11
C GLY A 547 10.29 -35.57 11.50
N LEU A 548 10.04 -34.30 11.19
CA LEU A 548 8.71 -33.69 11.31
C LEU A 548 7.93 -33.79 10.00
N ARG A 549 6.60 -33.78 10.08
CA ARG A 549 5.71 -33.77 8.91
C ARG A 549 5.56 -32.34 8.40
N ILE A 550 6.24 -32.02 7.31
CA ILE A 550 6.26 -30.68 6.73
C ILE A 550 5.30 -30.63 5.53
N GLY A 551 4.37 -29.69 5.57
CA GLY A 551 3.43 -29.39 4.49
C GLY A 551 3.80 -28.09 3.77
N ILE A 552 3.25 -27.93 2.56
CA ILE A 552 3.43 -26.73 1.73
C ILE A 552 2.06 -26.11 1.45
N LEU A 553 1.96 -24.78 1.47
CA LEU A 553 0.78 -24.04 1.02
C LEU A 553 1.18 -22.80 0.22
N HIS A 554 0.80 -22.72 -1.06
CA HIS A 554 1.07 -21.53 -1.89
C HIS A 554 -0.05 -21.22 -2.90
N GLY A 555 0.00 -20.02 -3.48
CA GLY A 555 -1.06 -19.48 -4.33
C GLY A 555 -1.41 -20.35 -5.55
N ARG A 556 -0.43 -21.05 -6.12
CA ARG A 556 -0.61 -21.92 -7.30
C ARG A 556 -1.26 -23.29 -7.03
N MET A 557 -1.43 -23.69 -5.77
CA MET A 557 -2.12 -24.96 -5.46
C MET A 557 -3.60 -24.89 -5.83
N SER A 558 -4.18 -26.03 -6.20
CA SER A 558 -5.61 -26.14 -6.43
C SER A 558 -6.40 -25.84 -5.13
N ALA A 559 -7.67 -25.46 -5.25
CA ALA A 559 -8.50 -25.20 -4.08
C ALA A 559 -8.66 -26.44 -3.18
N GLU A 560 -8.77 -27.62 -3.81
CA GLU A 560 -8.85 -28.92 -3.10
C GLU A 560 -7.56 -29.21 -2.33
N ASP A 561 -6.39 -28.98 -2.94
CA ASP A 561 -5.11 -29.22 -2.27
C ASP A 561 -4.87 -28.23 -1.10
N LYS A 562 -5.30 -26.97 -1.27
CA LYS A 562 -5.21 -25.97 -0.19
C LYS A 562 -6.10 -26.35 0.99
N GLU A 563 -7.34 -26.74 0.74
CA GLU A 563 -8.27 -27.18 1.78
C GLU A 563 -7.76 -28.46 2.46
N ALA A 564 -7.23 -29.42 1.69
CA ALA A 564 -6.64 -30.64 2.23
C ALA A 564 -5.42 -30.34 3.12
N ALA A 565 -4.50 -29.48 2.67
CA ALA A 565 -3.33 -29.08 3.44
C ALA A 565 -3.73 -28.33 4.73
N MET A 566 -4.69 -27.41 4.66
CA MET A 566 -5.19 -26.71 5.84
C MET A 566 -5.93 -27.65 6.80
N ALA A 567 -6.70 -28.62 6.29
CA ALA A 567 -7.38 -29.61 7.12
C ALA A 567 -6.38 -30.57 7.81
N ALA A 568 -5.37 -31.04 7.09
CA ALA A 568 -4.30 -31.87 7.61
C ALA A 568 -3.42 -31.13 8.63
N PHE A 569 -3.24 -29.82 8.46
CA PHE A 569 -2.60 -28.97 9.46
C PHE A 569 -3.53 -28.71 10.66
N ALA A 570 -4.83 -28.47 10.44
CA ALA A 570 -5.81 -28.17 11.48
C ALA A 570 -6.15 -29.38 12.38
N ASN A 571 -5.91 -30.60 11.93
CA ASN A 571 -6.15 -31.82 12.71
C ASN A 571 -4.88 -32.68 12.85
N ILE A 572 -4.28 -32.68 14.05
CA ILE A 572 -3.03 -33.40 14.35
C ILE A 572 -3.18 -34.92 14.20
N GLU A 573 -4.39 -35.43 14.45
CA GLU A 573 -4.73 -36.86 14.37
C GLU A 573 -5.07 -37.33 12.95
N ALA A 574 -5.14 -36.41 11.98
CA ALA A 574 -5.33 -36.80 10.58
C ALA A 574 -4.12 -37.63 10.09
N ASP A 575 -4.38 -38.55 9.17
CA ASP A 575 -3.35 -39.32 8.47
C ASP A 575 -3.43 -39.03 6.95
N PRO A 576 -2.44 -38.33 6.35
CA PRO A 576 -1.27 -37.72 6.98
C PRO A 576 -1.57 -36.35 7.62
N GLY A 577 -1.19 -36.15 8.88
CA GLY A 577 -1.22 -34.84 9.55
C GLY A 577 0.03 -34.01 9.27
N ILE A 578 -0.05 -32.69 9.50
CA ILE A 578 1.07 -31.76 9.25
C ILE A 578 1.47 -31.05 10.55
N ASP A 579 2.75 -31.09 10.88
CA ASP A 579 3.33 -30.45 12.07
C ASP A 579 3.78 -29.01 11.79
N VAL A 580 4.38 -28.80 10.61
CA VAL A 580 4.93 -27.51 10.16
C VAL A 580 4.41 -27.19 8.76
N LEU A 581 3.77 -26.03 8.59
CA LEU A 581 3.28 -25.59 7.28
C LEU A 581 4.16 -24.45 6.75
N VAL A 582 4.85 -24.71 5.64
CA VAL A 582 5.65 -23.72 4.91
C VAL A 582 4.76 -23.08 3.86
N SER A 583 4.58 -21.76 3.93
CA SER A 583 3.59 -21.07 3.11
C SER A 583 4.05 -19.71 2.61
N THR A 584 3.45 -19.23 1.53
CA THR A 584 3.50 -17.80 1.22
C THR A 584 2.53 -17.01 2.09
N THR A 585 2.41 -15.69 1.89
CA THR A 585 1.38 -14.84 2.52
C THR A 585 -0.07 -15.27 2.23
N VAL A 586 -0.29 -16.32 1.45
CA VAL A 586 -1.61 -16.91 1.21
C VAL A 586 -2.24 -17.46 2.48
N ILE A 587 -1.46 -17.67 3.54
CA ILE A 587 -1.95 -18.06 4.87
C ILE A 587 -2.78 -16.99 5.58
N GLU A 588 -2.70 -15.74 5.12
CA GLU A 588 -3.48 -14.61 5.65
C GLU A 588 -4.98 -14.72 5.33
N VAL A 589 -5.38 -15.78 4.61
CA VAL A 589 -6.71 -15.98 4.05
C VAL A 589 -7.47 -17.09 4.77
#